data_AF-A0A7X6YB70-F1
#
_entry.id   AF-A0A7X6YB70-F1
#
_cell.length_a   1.000
_cell.length_b   1.000
_cell.length_c   1.000
_cell.angle_alpha   90.00
_cell.angle_beta   90.00
_cell.angle_gamma   90.00
#
_symmetry.space_group_name_H-M   'P 1'
#
loop_
_entity.id
_entity.type
_entity.pdbx_description
1 polymer ?
#
loop_
_entity_poly.entity_id
_entity_poly.type
_entity_poly.pdbx_seq_one_letter_code
_entity_poly.pdbx_strand_id
1 'polypeptide(L)'
;VYTNALSEAEMAQVEAYLMSKWQRPFTRDIPATVGHVTVPAEGEPPLAGTLQTGVRDLTVVNLSGSGLLAKTGAAALSLFQFQDFAGWLDVIEGRVALDGSAKVERNLAFWADASRAASLVLQPGVPNTVIGWRDARDADPAATNYPYAFLNPQVPNDNEPDYRTALPPVLEPAALNGRAVLDFGAWRSGQWLQVTPVANARTIFWVLGSQQGGGLLIGGSTHNLIRGPVPGMEALEEHVVTHTNMIWNAAWSDAAVKNGETFTNGVSVGAGTAAPLNGGYQVIATRTAAGLTIDGLAKEMRALTGGQADGVGRSGGQKLAELLIYDDVLTDDEMRQVEAYLAAKWGLPLGGGASDGGSADSPMTLMLREGAELTLGGSGEHELGALGGAGTVSDGALTVSGIEQVSSENPAAELALAGSLTVRDGAVWHLDAGAGSVAPLRVAGGLAFLGGGSVTITGAAALPNEPVLLAEAVAGSSLSGFAAEAWTVAADDTGRQMRLAADGDAVYVVPSGKGTMLILR
;
A
#
# COMPACT_ATOMS: atom_id res chain seq x y z
N VAL A 1 23.05 17.54 21.83
CA VAL A 1 22.23 18.08 22.93
C VAL A 1 21.22 19.00 22.29
N TYR A 2 19.94 18.67 22.42
CA TYR A 2 18.82 19.41 21.83
C TYR A 2 18.22 20.32 22.90
N THR A 3 17.74 21.50 22.49
CA THR A 3 17.11 22.49 23.40
C THR A 3 15.59 22.32 23.49
N ASN A 4 15.01 21.46 22.66
CA ASN A 4 13.63 21.02 22.65
C ASN A 4 13.51 19.53 23.00
N ALA A 5 12.35 19.13 23.53
CA ALA A 5 12.01 17.71 23.66
C ALA A 5 11.81 17.12 22.27
N LEU A 6 12.48 16.00 22.00
CA LEU A 6 12.32 15.26 20.75
C LEU A 6 11.10 14.34 20.84
N SER A 7 10.38 14.20 19.74
CA SER A 7 9.40 13.14 19.54
C SER A 7 10.07 11.76 19.52
N GLU A 8 9.30 10.67 19.70
CA GLU A 8 9.85 9.31 19.60
C GLU A 8 10.50 9.03 18.24
N ALA A 9 9.94 9.56 17.15
CA ALA A 9 10.49 9.42 15.81
C ALA A 9 11.84 10.14 15.66
N GLU A 10 11.94 11.37 16.18
CA GLU A 10 13.20 12.14 16.17
C GLU A 10 14.25 11.48 17.07
N MET A 11 13.86 10.95 18.23
CA MET A 11 14.76 10.16 19.08
C MET A 11 15.26 8.92 18.35
N ALA A 12 14.37 8.16 17.68
CA ALA A 12 14.74 6.97 16.92
C ALA A 12 15.70 7.31 15.77
N GLN A 13 15.51 8.43 15.08
CA GLN A 13 16.38 8.90 14.00
C GLN A 13 17.77 9.32 14.51
N VAL A 14 17.83 10.03 15.64
CA VAL A 14 19.09 10.42 16.28
C VAL A 14 19.85 9.20 16.81
N GLU A 15 19.13 8.25 17.40
CA GLU A 15 19.68 6.98 17.85
C GLU A 15 20.21 6.14 16.68
N ALA A 16 19.47 6.02 15.57
CA ALA A 16 19.92 5.32 14.37
C ALA A 16 21.21 5.93 13.78
N TYR A 17 21.29 7.27 13.72
CA TYR A 17 22.50 7.98 13.34
C TYR A 17 23.69 7.63 14.25
N LEU A 18 23.48 7.63 15.57
CA LEU A 18 24.53 7.27 16.53
C LEU A 18 24.93 5.79 16.45
N MET A 19 23.98 4.88 16.19
CA MET A 19 24.23 3.45 16.01
C MET A 19 25.09 3.16 14.79
N SER A 20 24.78 3.80 13.65
CA SER A 20 25.59 3.75 12.44
C SER A 20 27.00 4.28 12.67
N LYS A 21 27.11 5.44 13.34
CA LYS A 21 28.40 6.10 13.63
C LYS A 21 29.33 5.27 14.52
N TRP A 22 28.80 4.44 15.41
CA TRP A 22 29.60 3.76 16.44
C TRP A 22 29.57 2.22 16.39
N GLN A 23 28.92 1.62 15.39
CA GLN A 23 28.90 0.16 15.14
C GLN A 23 28.66 -0.71 16.39
N ARG A 24 27.66 -0.36 17.22
CA ARG A 24 27.33 -1.16 18.41
C ARG A 24 25.96 -1.85 18.27
N PRO A 25 25.84 -3.15 18.59
CA PRO A 25 24.55 -3.82 18.66
C PRO A 25 23.86 -3.43 19.97
N PHE A 26 22.73 -2.73 19.88
CA PHE A 26 21.78 -2.57 20.98
C PHE A 26 20.44 -3.17 20.54
N THR A 27 19.92 -4.12 21.32
CA THR A 27 18.59 -4.73 21.14
C THR A 27 17.59 -3.87 21.91
N ARG A 28 17.00 -2.87 21.22
CA ARG A 28 15.71 -2.31 21.63
C ARG A 28 14.65 -2.95 20.74
N ASP A 29 13.47 -3.25 21.29
CA ASP A 29 12.33 -3.67 20.49
C ASP A 29 12.01 -2.59 19.47
N ILE A 30 12.41 -2.80 18.21
CA ILE A 30 11.90 -2.03 17.08
C ILE A 30 10.39 -2.32 17.05
N PRO A 31 9.51 -1.31 16.93
CA PRO A 31 8.10 -1.56 16.69
C PRO A 31 7.94 -2.52 15.51
N ALA A 32 6.98 -3.44 15.57
CA ALA A 32 6.69 -4.30 14.41
C ALA A 32 6.37 -3.48 13.15
N THR A 33 6.06 -2.20 13.28
CA THR A 33 5.68 -1.32 12.18
C THR A 33 6.38 0.04 12.28
N VAL A 34 7.08 0.43 11.22
CA VAL A 34 7.71 1.73 11.02
C VAL A 34 6.92 2.48 9.96
N GLY A 35 6.42 3.66 10.31
CA GLY A 35 5.53 4.44 9.46
C GLY A 35 6.21 5.00 8.20
N HIS A 36 7.45 5.50 8.32
CA HIS A 36 8.18 6.07 7.19
C HIS A 36 9.69 5.87 7.35
N VAL A 37 10.36 5.45 6.29
CA VAL A 37 11.81 5.32 6.16
C VAL A 37 12.25 6.06 4.90
N THR A 38 13.02 7.14 5.06
CA THR A 38 13.68 7.80 3.93
C THR A 38 15.15 7.41 3.91
N VAL A 39 15.61 6.90 2.77
CA VAL A 39 17.00 6.52 2.54
C VAL A 39 17.66 7.59 1.64
N PRO A 40 18.51 8.47 2.19
CA PRO A 40 19.08 9.57 1.43
C PRO A 40 20.02 9.09 0.32
N ALA A 41 20.10 9.86 -0.77
CA ALA A 41 21.07 9.63 -1.84
C ALA A 41 22.51 9.64 -1.30
N GLU A 42 23.37 8.79 -1.84
CA GLU A 42 24.78 8.74 -1.41
C GLU A 42 25.56 9.97 -1.91
N GLY A 43 26.31 10.60 -1.00
CA GLY A 43 27.29 11.64 -1.34
C GLY A 43 28.72 11.10 -1.48
N GLU A 44 29.10 10.12 -0.65
CA GLU A 44 30.30 9.27 -0.73
C GLU A 44 30.11 8.03 0.18
N PRO A 45 30.68 6.85 -0.14
CA PRO A 45 30.53 5.65 0.69
C PRO A 45 31.45 5.62 1.94
N PRO A 46 31.01 4.99 3.05
CA PRO A 46 29.68 4.42 3.30
C PRO A 46 28.92 5.17 4.40
N LEU A 47 27.67 5.53 4.13
CA LEU A 47 26.63 5.56 5.17
C LEU A 47 25.36 4.92 4.61
N ALA A 48 25.40 3.59 4.50
CA ALA A 48 24.26 2.74 4.19
C ALA A 48 23.24 2.72 5.35
N GLY A 49 21.94 2.69 5.03
CA GLY A 49 20.91 2.32 6.00
C GLY A 49 20.90 0.79 6.18
N THR A 50 20.75 0.30 7.41
CA THR A 50 20.54 -1.15 7.66
C THR A 50 19.25 -1.34 8.45
N LEU A 51 18.33 -2.13 7.92
CA LEU A 51 17.18 -2.68 8.62
C LEU A 51 17.52 -4.10 9.07
N GLN A 52 17.74 -4.27 10.37
CA GLN A 52 17.97 -5.58 10.96
C GLN A 52 16.68 -6.12 11.59
N THR A 53 16.10 -7.15 10.98
CA THR A 53 14.90 -7.83 11.49
C THR A 53 15.34 -9.11 12.21
N GLY A 54 15.79 -8.97 13.46
CA GLY A 54 16.36 -10.08 14.24
C GLY A 54 15.44 -11.28 14.39
N VAL A 55 14.63 -11.32 15.45
CA VAL A 55 13.68 -12.41 15.76
C VAL A 55 12.21 -12.02 15.57
N ARG A 56 11.93 -10.79 15.13
CA ARG A 56 10.58 -10.24 14.98
C ARG A 56 10.43 -9.60 13.61
N ASP A 57 9.29 -9.84 12.98
CA ASP A 57 8.94 -9.25 11.69
C ASP A 57 8.82 -7.73 11.80
N LEU A 58 9.21 -7.03 10.74
CA LEU A 58 9.18 -5.59 10.60
C LEU A 58 8.32 -5.21 9.40
N THR A 59 7.45 -4.24 9.58
CA THR A 59 6.66 -3.63 8.53
C THR A 59 7.18 -2.22 8.28
N VAL A 60 7.50 -1.87 7.05
CA VAL A 60 7.76 -0.48 6.64
C VAL A 60 6.61 -0.02 5.76
N VAL A 61 5.87 0.97 6.25
CA VAL A 61 4.65 1.43 5.61
C VAL A 61 4.96 2.33 4.40
N ASN A 62 5.89 3.27 4.55
CA ASN A 62 6.38 4.09 3.44
C ASN A 62 7.92 4.05 3.42
N LEU A 63 8.48 3.62 2.30
CA LEU A 63 9.90 3.60 1.97
C LEU A 63 10.12 4.59 0.82
N SER A 64 11.01 5.55 1.02
CA SER A 64 11.31 6.60 0.04
C SER A 64 12.81 6.90 -0.04
N GLY A 65 13.21 7.64 -1.07
CA GLY A 65 14.60 8.08 -1.28
C GLY A 65 15.33 7.27 -2.34
N SER A 66 16.67 7.34 -2.37
CA SER A 66 17.47 6.78 -3.47
C SER A 66 18.81 6.15 -3.05
N GLY A 67 19.07 6.03 -1.75
CA GLY A 67 20.30 5.40 -1.24
C GLY A 67 20.24 3.87 -1.19
N LEU A 68 21.24 3.28 -0.54
CA LEU A 68 21.35 1.85 -0.27
C LEU A 68 20.74 1.48 1.09
N LEU A 69 19.87 0.48 1.09
CA LEU A 69 19.22 -0.10 2.25
C LEU A 69 19.53 -1.60 2.33
N ALA A 70 20.18 -2.03 3.40
CA ALA A 70 20.44 -3.46 3.63
C ALA A 70 19.41 -4.06 4.59
N LYS A 71 18.82 -5.21 4.23
CA LYS A 71 17.96 -6.03 5.07
C LYS A 71 18.74 -7.24 5.59
N THR A 72 18.89 -7.34 6.91
CA THR A 72 19.57 -8.46 7.59
C THR A 72 18.64 -9.12 8.63
N GLY A 73 19.04 -10.27 9.17
CA GLY A 73 18.25 -11.03 10.15
C GLY A 73 17.16 -11.91 9.53
N ALA A 74 16.78 -12.97 10.24
CA ALA A 74 15.93 -14.04 9.71
C ALA A 74 14.44 -13.67 9.57
N ALA A 75 13.96 -12.72 10.37
CA ALA A 75 12.55 -12.31 10.35
C ALA A 75 12.18 -11.58 9.04
N ALA A 76 10.88 -11.46 8.77
CA ALA A 76 10.38 -10.85 7.55
C ALA A 76 10.42 -9.30 7.61
N LEU A 77 10.65 -8.67 6.46
CA LEU A 77 10.42 -7.26 6.22
C LEU A 77 9.26 -7.10 5.23
N SER A 78 8.11 -6.59 5.67
CA SER A 78 6.98 -6.28 4.79
C SER A 78 7.02 -4.82 4.34
N LEU A 79 6.99 -4.57 3.03
CA LEU A 79 6.99 -3.25 2.39
C LEU A 79 5.66 -2.97 1.70
N PHE A 80 5.20 -1.73 1.77
CA PHE A 80 3.84 -1.35 1.40
C PHE A 80 3.83 -0.28 0.32
N GLN A 81 4.29 0.92 0.68
CA GLN A 81 4.51 2.01 -0.24
C GLN A 81 6.01 2.14 -0.42
N PHE A 82 6.50 1.66 -1.55
CA PHE A 82 7.92 1.72 -1.91
C PHE A 82 8.12 2.36 -3.29
N GLN A 83 7.05 2.85 -3.92
CA GLN A 83 7.08 3.43 -5.26
C GLN A 83 7.89 4.73 -5.30
N ASP A 84 8.01 5.41 -4.15
CA ASP A 84 8.84 6.61 -3.97
C ASP A 84 10.31 6.28 -3.62
N PHE A 85 10.67 4.99 -3.56
CA PHE A 85 12.04 4.54 -3.35
C PHE A 85 12.68 4.13 -4.67
N ALA A 86 13.61 4.95 -5.14
CA ALA A 86 14.42 4.75 -6.34
C ALA A 86 15.85 4.29 -6.00
N GLY A 87 16.02 3.63 -4.84
CA GLY A 87 17.32 3.19 -4.34
C GLY A 87 17.52 1.68 -4.45
N TRP A 88 18.53 1.19 -3.74
CA TRP A 88 18.89 -0.23 -3.69
C TRP A 88 18.42 -0.86 -2.38
N LEU A 89 17.67 -1.94 -2.45
CA LEU A 89 17.37 -2.80 -1.31
C LEU A 89 18.14 -4.12 -1.44
N ASP A 90 19.18 -4.28 -0.63
CA ASP A 90 20.00 -5.50 -0.55
C ASP A 90 19.50 -6.42 0.57
N VAL A 91 18.83 -7.50 0.21
CA VAL A 91 18.27 -8.50 1.12
C VAL A 91 19.33 -9.56 1.38
N ILE A 92 20.04 -9.39 2.49
CA ILE A 92 21.15 -10.25 2.89
C ILE A 92 20.65 -11.53 3.55
N GLU A 93 19.62 -11.42 4.38
CA GLU A 93 19.03 -12.55 5.11
C GLU A 93 17.51 -12.41 5.22
N GLY A 94 16.84 -13.56 5.30
CA GLY A 94 15.41 -13.65 5.58
C GLY A 94 14.54 -13.33 4.37
N ARG A 95 13.34 -12.81 4.65
CA ARG A 95 12.28 -12.59 3.66
C ARG A 95 11.94 -11.11 3.55
N VAL A 96 11.74 -10.63 2.33
CA VAL A 96 10.97 -9.40 2.06
C VAL A 96 9.62 -9.80 1.51
N ALA A 97 8.57 -9.13 1.97
CA ALA A 97 7.23 -9.32 1.47
C ALA A 97 6.72 -7.98 0.95
N LEU A 98 6.18 -7.96 -0.27
CA LEU A 98 5.53 -6.78 -0.85
C LEU A 98 4.02 -6.83 -0.60
N ASP A 99 3.59 -7.56 0.44
CA ASP A 99 2.20 -7.78 0.80
C ASP A 99 1.70 -6.76 1.83
N GLY A 100 0.57 -6.15 1.50
CA GLY A 100 -0.09 -5.19 2.38
C GLY A 100 -0.71 -5.86 3.61
N SER A 101 -0.19 -5.54 4.80
CA SER A 101 -0.70 -5.57 6.19
C SER A 101 -2.11 -6.06 6.16
N ALA A 102 -2.34 -7.24 6.70
CA ALA A 102 -3.69 -7.66 6.95
C ALA A 102 -4.38 -6.67 7.90
N LYS A 103 -5.67 -6.44 7.68
CA LYS A 103 -6.53 -5.88 8.73
C LYS A 103 -6.45 -6.75 9.99
N VAL A 104 -6.70 -6.16 11.15
CA VAL A 104 -6.84 -6.90 12.41
C VAL A 104 -8.18 -7.64 12.36
N GLU A 105 -8.19 -8.95 12.52
CA GLU A 105 -9.44 -9.75 12.42
C GLU A 105 -10.19 -9.87 13.74
N ARG A 106 -9.46 -9.79 14.87
CA ARG A 106 -10.08 -9.89 16.19
C ARG A 106 -11.00 -8.69 16.43
N ASN A 107 -12.17 -8.94 17.01
CA ASN A 107 -13.08 -7.89 17.47
C ASN A 107 -13.52 -6.91 16.36
N LEU A 108 -13.43 -7.33 15.08
CA LEU A 108 -13.98 -6.59 13.95
C LEU A 108 -15.50 -6.77 13.95
N ALA A 109 -16.23 -5.73 14.33
CA ALA A 109 -17.67 -5.77 14.47
C ALA A 109 -18.40 -5.54 13.14
N PHE A 110 -17.89 -4.64 12.29
CA PHE A 110 -18.45 -4.38 10.97
C PHE A 110 -17.35 -4.00 9.96
N TRP A 111 -17.41 -4.58 8.77
CA TRP A 111 -16.50 -4.30 7.67
C TRP A 111 -17.26 -4.04 6.37
N ALA A 112 -17.27 -2.78 5.92
CA ALA A 112 -17.91 -2.38 4.66
C ALA A 112 -16.84 -2.01 3.63
N ASP A 113 -16.77 -2.72 2.50
CA ASP A 113 -15.78 -2.50 1.43
C ASP A 113 -16.45 -2.34 0.07
N ALA A 114 -16.35 -1.14 -0.53
CA ALA A 114 -17.05 -0.81 -1.77
C ALA A 114 -16.39 -1.46 -2.99
N SER A 115 -15.12 -1.86 -2.88
CA SER A 115 -14.42 -2.60 -3.93
C SER A 115 -14.88 -4.05 -4.04
N ARG A 116 -15.55 -4.57 -2.99
CA ARG A 116 -16.08 -5.93 -2.96
C ARG A 116 -17.50 -5.95 -3.50
N ALA A 117 -17.63 -6.00 -4.83
CA ALA A 117 -18.91 -5.96 -5.54
C ALA A 117 -19.95 -6.97 -5.00
N ALA A 118 -19.50 -8.15 -4.56
CA ALA A 118 -20.37 -9.16 -3.96
C ALA A 118 -21.09 -8.67 -2.69
N SER A 119 -20.51 -7.73 -1.93
CA SER A 119 -21.11 -7.16 -0.70
C SER A 119 -22.19 -6.11 -0.97
N LEU A 120 -22.24 -5.56 -2.18
CA LEU A 120 -23.17 -4.49 -2.54
C LEU A 120 -24.50 -5.06 -3.03
N VAL A 121 -25.60 -4.44 -2.62
CA VAL A 121 -26.95 -4.73 -3.11
C VAL A 121 -27.39 -3.58 -3.99
N LEU A 122 -27.47 -3.82 -5.29
CA LEU A 122 -27.90 -2.82 -6.27
C LEU A 122 -29.42 -2.77 -6.40
N GLN A 123 -29.95 -1.57 -6.66
CA GLN A 123 -31.33 -1.37 -7.00
C GLN A 123 -31.64 -1.99 -8.37
N PRO A 124 -32.62 -2.90 -8.49
CA PRO A 124 -32.99 -3.47 -9.77
C PRO A 124 -33.39 -2.39 -10.78
N GLY A 125 -32.81 -2.45 -11.98
CA GLY A 125 -33.14 -1.54 -13.08
C GLY A 125 -32.57 -0.12 -12.96
N VAL A 126 -31.80 0.20 -11.92
CA VAL A 126 -31.14 1.51 -11.77
C VAL A 126 -29.63 1.29 -11.61
N PRO A 127 -28.83 1.51 -12.68
CA PRO A 127 -27.39 1.27 -12.64
C PRO A 127 -26.70 1.98 -11.49
N ASN A 128 -25.72 1.30 -10.88
CA ASN A 128 -24.86 1.82 -9.82
C ASN A 128 -25.58 2.33 -8.56
N THR A 129 -26.89 2.20 -8.45
CA THR A 129 -27.63 2.67 -7.29
C THR A 129 -27.61 1.60 -6.21
N VAL A 130 -27.07 1.91 -5.04
CA VAL A 130 -26.85 0.92 -3.97
C VAL A 130 -27.91 1.08 -2.88
N ILE A 131 -28.69 0.03 -2.65
CA ILE A 131 -29.75 -0.03 -1.63
C ILE A 131 -29.33 -0.83 -0.39
N GLY A 132 -28.14 -1.44 -0.41
CA GLY A 132 -27.59 -2.13 0.75
C GLY A 132 -26.11 -2.46 0.60
N TRP A 133 -25.44 -2.61 1.72
CA TRP A 133 -24.01 -2.89 1.83
C TRP A 133 -23.81 -3.89 2.96
N ARG A 134 -23.59 -5.15 2.60
CA ARG A 134 -23.34 -6.24 3.56
C ARG A 134 -21.94 -6.14 4.12
N ASP A 135 -21.74 -6.76 5.29
CA ASP A 135 -20.39 -6.97 5.79
C ASP A 135 -19.61 -7.78 4.75
N ALA A 136 -18.39 -7.36 4.47
CA ALA A 136 -17.54 -8.01 3.48
C ALA A 136 -17.21 -9.46 3.85
N ARG A 137 -17.34 -9.88 5.12
CA ARG A 137 -17.15 -11.28 5.54
C ARG A 137 -18.29 -12.20 5.13
N ASP A 138 -19.48 -11.67 4.87
CA ASP A 138 -20.61 -12.51 4.44
C ASP A 138 -20.31 -13.12 3.06
N ALA A 139 -20.08 -14.44 3.04
CA ALA A 139 -19.85 -15.21 1.83
C ALA A 139 -21.15 -15.65 1.14
N ASP A 140 -22.26 -15.72 1.89
CA ASP A 140 -23.59 -16.09 1.40
C ASP A 140 -24.51 -14.86 1.39
N PRO A 141 -25.00 -14.41 0.21
CA PRO A 141 -25.97 -13.31 0.12
C PRO A 141 -27.29 -13.56 0.87
N ALA A 142 -27.63 -14.82 1.19
CA ALA A 142 -28.87 -15.20 1.88
C ALA A 142 -28.74 -15.29 3.41
N ALA A 143 -27.52 -15.24 3.96
CA ALA A 143 -27.26 -15.33 5.39
C ALA A 143 -26.40 -14.15 5.85
N THR A 144 -27.01 -13.17 6.51
CA THR A 144 -26.30 -12.05 7.13
C THR A 144 -25.94 -12.42 8.57
N ASN A 145 -24.68 -12.77 8.82
CA ASN A 145 -24.20 -13.11 10.16
C ASN A 145 -23.64 -11.88 10.91
N TYR A 146 -23.44 -10.79 10.18
CA TYR A 146 -22.84 -9.56 10.66
C TYR A 146 -23.78 -8.36 10.46
N PRO A 147 -23.49 -7.21 11.09
CA PRO A 147 -24.17 -5.97 10.77
C PRO A 147 -24.08 -5.67 9.27
N TYR A 148 -25.11 -5.03 8.74
CA TYR A 148 -25.15 -4.59 7.35
C TYR A 148 -25.87 -3.25 7.26
N ALA A 149 -25.57 -2.50 6.19
CA ALA A 149 -26.24 -1.26 5.86
C ALA A 149 -27.34 -1.48 4.82
N PHE A 150 -28.44 -0.76 4.93
CA PHE A 150 -29.59 -0.84 4.04
C PHE A 150 -30.26 0.52 3.88
N LEU A 151 -30.89 0.72 2.73
CA LEU A 151 -31.74 1.88 2.49
C LEU A 151 -32.98 1.76 3.37
N ASN A 152 -33.20 2.73 4.26
CA ASN A 152 -34.42 2.79 5.06
C ASN A 152 -35.38 3.86 4.50
N PRO A 153 -36.43 3.46 3.76
CA PRO A 153 -37.40 4.38 3.20
C PRO A 153 -38.43 4.87 4.22
N GLN A 154 -38.39 4.46 5.49
CA GLN A 154 -39.31 4.90 6.53
C GLN A 154 -38.54 5.58 7.66
N VAL A 155 -38.35 6.90 7.56
CA VAL A 155 -37.91 7.72 8.70
C VAL A 155 -38.97 8.78 8.98
N PRO A 156 -39.74 8.64 10.07
CA PRO A 156 -40.64 9.68 10.54
C PRO A 156 -39.84 10.94 10.89
N ASN A 157 -40.28 12.10 10.40
CA ASN A 157 -39.93 13.39 10.99
C ASN A 157 -41.22 14.05 11.53
N ASP A 158 -41.09 15.03 12.41
CA ASP A 158 -42.24 15.58 13.15
C ASP A 158 -43.04 16.62 12.36
N ASN A 159 -42.54 17.03 11.20
CA ASN A 159 -42.92 18.32 10.63
C ASN A 159 -43.65 18.24 9.29
N GLU A 160 -43.51 17.21 8.45
CA GLU A 160 -44.20 17.19 7.14
C GLU A 160 -44.53 15.78 6.57
N PRO A 161 -45.75 15.57 6.00
CA PRO A 161 -46.11 14.33 5.31
C PRO A 161 -45.42 14.10 3.95
N ASP A 162 -44.90 15.15 3.30
CA ASP A 162 -44.21 15.10 1.99
C ASP A 162 -42.69 14.97 2.12
N TYR A 163 -42.22 14.67 3.32
CA TYR A 163 -40.80 14.66 3.66
C TYR A 163 -40.05 13.53 2.96
N ARG A 164 -38.99 13.89 2.22
CA ARG A 164 -38.22 12.94 1.41
C ARG A 164 -37.40 12.00 2.29
N THR A 165 -37.61 10.71 2.04
CA THR A 165 -36.95 9.56 2.66
C THR A 165 -35.50 9.43 2.19
N ALA A 166 -34.74 8.52 2.81
CA ALA A 166 -33.38 8.18 2.40
C ALA A 166 -33.28 7.96 0.87
N LEU A 167 -32.31 8.59 0.25
CA LEU A 167 -31.89 8.30 -1.12
C LEU A 167 -30.70 7.33 -1.09
N PRO A 168 -30.62 6.38 -2.03
CA PRO A 168 -29.48 5.48 -2.12
C PRO A 168 -28.21 6.24 -2.56
N PRO A 169 -27.03 5.88 -2.04
CA PRO A 169 -25.77 6.31 -2.63
C PRO A 169 -25.56 5.69 -4.02
N VAL A 170 -24.63 6.28 -4.76
CA VAL A 170 -24.24 5.83 -6.11
C VAL A 170 -22.84 5.23 -6.07
N LEU A 171 -22.67 4.07 -6.68
CA LEU A 171 -21.39 3.41 -6.88
C LEU A 171 -20.62 4.11 -7.99
N GLU A 172 -19.44 4.63 -7.67
CA GLU A 172 -18.48 5.14 -8.63
C GLU A 172 -17.44 4.05 -8.92
N PRO A 173 -17.48 3.42 -10.12
CA PRO A 173 -16.48 2.42 -10.48
C PRO A 173 -15.11 3.07 -10.66
N ALA A 174 -14.06 2.41 -10.17
CA ALA A 174 -12.67 2.83 -10.32
C ALA A 174 -12.34 4.25 -9.81
N ALA A 175 -13.08 4.75 -8.82
CA ALA A 175 -12.94 6.10 -8.28
C ALA A 175 -11.70 6.34 -7.42
N LEU A 176 -11.12 5.29 -6.82
CA LEU A 176 -9.91 5.39 -5.99
C LEU A 176 -8.99 4.19 -6.21
N ASN A 177 -7.77 4.44 -6.70
CA ASN A 177 -6.79 3.40 -7.03
C ASN A 177 -7.36 2.26 -7.91
N GLY A 178 -8.16 2.61 -8.92
CA GLY A 178 -8.83 1.64 -9.80
C GLY A 178 -9.98 0.85 -9.15
N ARG A 179 -10.33 1.13 -7.90
CA ARG A 179 -11.38 0.44 -7.12
C ARG A 179 -12.63 1.30 -6.94
N ALA A 180 -13.76 0.64 -6.72
CA ALA A 180 -15.06 1.31 -6.59
C ALA A 180 -15.26 1.97 -5.22
N VAL A 181 -16.04 3.06 -5.18
CA VAL A 181 -16.36 3.87 -3.98
C VAL A 181 -17.86 4.20 -3.98
N LEU A 182 -18.48 4.34 -2.81
CA LEU A 182 -19.86 4.84 -2.71
C LEU A 182 -19.89 6.35 -2.50
N ASP A 183 -20.54 7.07 -3.41
CA ASP A 183 -20.83 8.50 -3.29
C ASP A 183 -22.20 8.72 -2.65
N PHE A 184 -22.23 9.39 -1.50
CA PHE A 184 -23.44 9.83 -0.81
C PHE A 184 -23.83 11.27 -1.21
N GLY A 185 -23.34 11.75 -2.34
CA GLY A 185 -23.74 13.00 -2.96
C GLY A 185 -23.33 14.22 -2.16
N ALA A 186 -23.89 15.38 -2.53
CA ALA A 186 -23.65 16.64 -1.83
C ALA A 186 -24.15 16.59 -0.36
N TRP A 187 -23.59 17.44 0.50
CA TRP A 187 -24.18 17.69 1.81
C TRP A 187 -25.65 18.10 1.64
N ARG A 188 -26.53 17.49 2.45
CA ARG A 188 -28.00 17.60 2.37
C ARG A 188 -28.65 16.97 1.15
N SER A 189 -28.00 16.00 0.50
CA SER A 189 -28.58 15.26 -0.63
C SER A 189 -29.76 14.36 -0.23
N GLY A 190 -29.87 14.00 1.05
CA GLY A 190 -30.76 12.92 1.49
C GLY A 190 -30.16 11.53 1.26
N GLN A 191 -28.93 11.40 0.75
CA GLN A 191 -28.31 10.10 0.51
C GLN A 191 -27.60 9.57 1.76
N TRP A 192 -28.05 8.42 2.25
CA TRP A 192 -27.51 7.76 3.44
C TRP A 192 -27.99 6.30 3.53
N LEU A 193 -27.35 5.52 4.39
CA LEU A 193 -27.77 4.14 4.69
C LEU A 193 -27.94 3.94 6.21
N GLN A 194 -28.97 3.20 6.60
CA GLN A 194 -29.16 2.71 7.96
C GLN A 194 -28.24 1.51 8.16
N VAL A 195 -27.52 1.44 9.27
CA VAL A 195 -26.77 0.26 9.67
C VAL A 195 -27.54 -0.48 10.75
N THR A 196 -27.54 -1.81 10.70
CA THR A 196 -27.94 -2.62 11.86
C THR A 196 -27.04 -2.23 13.04
N PRO A 197 -27.59 -1.84 14.21
CA PRO A 197 -26.80 -1.21 15.26
C PRO A 197 -25.53 -2.00 15.63
N VAL A 198 -24.38 -1.35 15.49
CA VAL A 198 -23.09 -1.85 15.97
C VAL A 198 -22.87 -1.28 17.37
N ALA A 199 -23.09 -2.11 18.38
CA ALA A 199 -22.91 -1.72 19.77
C ALA A 199 -21.43 -1.71 20.16
N ASN A 200 -21.09 -0.89 21.15
CA ASN A 200 -19.75 -0.81 21.74
C ASN A 200 -18.63 -0.58 20.69
N ALA A 201 -18.87 0.21 19.65
CA ALA A 201 -17.80 0.61 18.74
C ALA A 201 -16.72 1.37 19.51
N ARG A 202 -15.48 0.87 19.46
CA ARG A 202 -14.33 1.38 20.22
C ARG A 202 -13.24 1.97 19.35
N THR A 203 -12.94 1.35 18.21
CA THR A 203 -12.01 1.88 17.21
C THR A 203 -12.66 1.83 15.83
N ILE A 204 -12.61 2.91 15.07
CA ILE A 204 -13.26 3.03 13.77
C ILE A 204 -12.29 3.60 12.74
N PHE A 205 -12.27 3.02 11.53
CA PHE A 205 -11.47 3.51 10.40
C PHE A 205 -12.37 3.78 9.20
N TRP A 206 -12.08 4.89 8.51
CA TRP A 206 -12.71 5.25 7.26
C TRP A 206 -11.64 5.48 6.19
N VAL A 207 -11.90 5.00 4.98
CA VAL A 207 -11.30 5.56 3.77
C VAL A 207 -12.36 6.47 3.15
N LEU A 208 -12.24 7.76 3.43
CA LEU A 208 -13.29 8.75 3.19
C LEU A 208 -12.84 9.81 2.19
N GLY A 209 -13.71 10.10 1.23
CA GLY A 209 -13.61 11.22 0.31
C GLY A 209 -14.43 12.41 0.80
N SER A 210 -13.78 13.56 0.94
CA SER A 210 -14.37 14.80 1.43
C SER A 210 -14.65 15.85 0.35
N GLN A 211 -14.62 15.45 -0.93
CA GLN A 211 -14.87 16.32 -2.09
C GLN A 211 -16.27 16.97 -2.06
N GLN A 212 -17.24 16.32 -1.39
CA GLN A 212 -18.60 16.82 -1.21
C GLN A 212 -18.84 17.46 0.17
N GLY A 213 -17.76 17.80 0.89
CA GLY A 213 -17.78 18.41 2.22
C GLY A 213 -17.37 17.49 3.37
N GLY A 214 -17.20 16.19 3.08
CA GLY A 214 -16.87 15.13 4.05
C GLY A 214 -18.02 14.77 5.00
N GLY A 215 -19.20 15.37 4.81
CA GLY A 215 -20.44 15.01 5.51
C GLY A 215 -20.27 14.84 7.02
N LEU A 216 -21.03 13.89 7.54
CA LEU A 216 -20.93 13.37 8.89
C LEU A 216 -20.29 11.99 8.79
N LEU A 217 -19.07 11.83 9.31
CA LEU A 217 -18.27 10.61 9.14
C LEU A 217 -19.08 9.34 9.45
N ILE A 218 -19.89 9.40 10.50
CA ILE A 218 -20.74 8.30 10.94
C ILE A 218 -21.91 8.80 11.80
N GLY A 219 -22.98 8.01 11.91
CA GLY A 219 -24.18 8.35 12.67
C GLY A 219 -24.58 7.31 13.71
N GLY A 220 -25.25 7.77 14.77
CA GLY A 220 -25.92 6.94 15.74
C GLY A 220 -27.17 7.63 16.28
N SER A 221 -28.23 6.87 16.57
CA SER A 221 -29.49 7.40 17.10
C SER A 221 -29.39 7.90 18.54
N THR A 222 -28.38 7.43 19.29
CA THR A 222 -28.14 7.75 20.70
C THR A 222 -26.92 8.64 20.94
N HIS A 223 -26.15 8.96 19.90
CA HIS A 223 -24.89 9.69 20.00
C HIS A 223 -24.84 10.83 19.01
N ASN A 224 -24.39 12.00 19.47
CA ASN A 224 -24.21 13.15 18.60
C ASN A 224 -22.82 13.10 17.96
N LEU A 225 -22.72 12.75 16.68
CA LEU A 225 -21.44 12.54 15.99
C LEU A 225 -21.26 13.55 14.85
N ILE A 226 -21.25 14.84 15.24
CA ILE A 226 -21.27 15.97 14.30
C ILE A 226 -19.89 16.59 14.04
N ARG A 227 -19.77 17.26 12.90
CA ARG A 227 -18.59 18.06 12.52
C ARG A 227 -18.47 19.34 13.35
N GLY A 228 -17.26 19.84 13.53
CA GLY A 228 -17.03 21.12 14.19
C GLY A 228 -17.15 22.33 13.26
N PRO A 229 -17.07 23.56 13.78
CA PRO A 229 -16.97 24.76 12.96
C PRO A 229 -15.73 24.73 12.06
N VAL A 230 -15.70 25.59 11.05
CA VAL A 230 -14.44 25.90 10.35
C VAL A 230 -13.49 26.65 11.30
N PRO A 231 -12.16 26.56 11.11
CA PRO A 231 -11.20 27.27 11.92
C PRO A 231 -11.51 28.76 12.05
N GLY A 232 -11.57 29.25 13.30
CA GLY A 232 -11.85 30.66 13.62
C GLY A 232 -13.33 31.02 13.79
N MET A 233 -14.26 30.11 13.55
CA MET A 233 -15.69 30.32 13.79
C MET A 233 -16.14 29.71 15.13
N GLU A 234 -17.06 30.40 15.83
CA GLU A 234 -17.55 29.97 17.15
C GLU A 234 -18.55 28.80 17.08
N ALA A 235 -19.29 28.68 15.98
CA ALA A 235 -20.35 27.69 15.83
C ALA A 235 -20.37 27.07 14.43
N LEU A 236 -20.86 25.83 14.36
CA LEU A 236 -21.09 25.14 13.09
C LEU A 236 -22.27 25.79 12.35
N GLU A 237 -22.05 26.18 11.10
CA GLU A 237 -23.13 26.49 10.17
C GLU A 237 -23.68 25.18 9.57
N GLU A 238 -24.68 24.57 10.20
CA GLU A 238 -25.22 23.25 9.81
C GLU A 238 -25.76 23.18 8.36
N HIS A 239 -25.98 24.35 7.74
CA HIS A 239 -26.45 24.48 6.35
C HIS A 239 -25.32 24.35 5.33
N VAL A 240 -24.07 24.52 5.76
CA VAL A 240 -22.89 24.53 4.90
C VAL A 240 -21.76 23.77 5.59
N VAL A 241 -21.75 22.45 5.41
CA VAL A 241 -20.65 21.59 5.88
C VAL A 241 -19.67 21.37 4.72
N THR A 242 -18.41 21.69 4.95
CA THR A 242 -17.32 21.56 3.98
C THR A 242 -16.16 20.76 4.56
N HIS A 243 -15.18 20.42 3.73
CA HIS A 243 -14.00 19.69 4.20
C HIS A 243 -13.17 20.51 5.21
N THR A 244 -13.29 21.84 5.23
CA THR A 244 -12.55 22.71 6.17
C THR A 244 -13.15 22.74 7.57
N ASN A 245 -14.35 22.20 7.77
CA ASN A 245 -14.92 21.99 9.09
C ASN A 245 -14.06 21.00 9.89
N MET A 246 -13.91 21.22 11.19
CA MET A 246 -13.20 20.28 12.07
C MET A 246 -13.89 18.90 12.06
N ILE A 247 -13.12 17.82 12.25
CA ILE A 247 -13.63 16.45 12.23
C ILE A 247 -14.72 16.27 13.30
N TRP A 248 -14.49 16.77 14.52
CA TRP A 248 -15.46 16.70 15.61
C TRP A 248 -15.82 18.08 16.16
N ASN A 249 -17.06 18.22 16.63
CA ASN A 249 -17.52 19.40 17.35
C ASN A 249 -17.12 19.34 18.83
N ALA A 250 -16.35 20.31 19.31
CA ALA A 250 -15.91 20.35 20.71
C ALA A 250 -17.08 20.44 21.71
N ALA A 251 -18.13 21.19 21.39
CA ALA A 251 -19.25 21.40 22.29
C ALA A 251 -20.25 20.23 22.22
N TRP A 252 -20.58 19.80 21.01
CA TRP A 252 -21.77 19.00 20.78
C TRP A 252 -21.49 17.53 20.44
N SER A 253 -20.31 17.19 19.94
CA SER A 253 -20.00 15.77 19.69
C SER A 253 -19.95 15.00 21.01
N ASP A 254 -20.27 13.71 20.92
CA ASP A 254 -20.28 12.79 22.05
C ASP A 254 -18.91 12.79 22.76
N ALA A 255 -18.94 12.71 24.10
CA ALA A 255 -17.74 12.66 24.91
C ALA A 255 -16.81 11.49 24.51
N ALA A 256 -17.36 10.38 24.02
CA ALA A 256 -16.58 9.23 23.57
C ALA A 256 -15.65 9.55 22.39
N VAL A 257 -16.05 10.43 21.46
CA VAL A 257 -15.18 10.85 20.33
C VAL A 257 -14.27 12.02 20.71
N LYS A 258 -14.80 13.08 21.33
CA LYS A 258 -14.02 14.30 21.61
C LYS A 258 -13.05 14.17 22.79
N ASN A 259 -13.21 13.15 23.64
CA ASN A 259 -12.21 12.77 24.64
C ASN A 259 -11.38 11.57 24.18
N GLY A 260 -11.65 11.05 22.98
CA GLY A 260 -10.85 10.00 22.35
C GLY A 260 -9.67 10.57 21.58
N GLU A 261 -9.10 9.74 20.72
CA GLU A 261 -7.99 10.10 19.84
C GLU A 261 -8.36 9.84 18.39
N THR A 262 -8.14 10.82 17.53
CA THR A 262 -8.39 10.76 16.10
C THR A 262 -7.08 10.86 15.35
N PHE A 263 -6.98 10.12 14.25
CA PHE A 263 -5.83 10.09 13.37
C PHE A 263 -6.28 10.41 11.95
N THR A 264 -5.44 11.10 11.21
CA THR A 264 -5.61 11.30 9.77
C THR A 264 -4.33 10.85 9.08
N ASN A 265 -4.45 9.93 8.14
CA ASN A 265 -3.33 9.36 7.39
C ASN A 265 -2.19 8.90 8.32
N GLY A 266 -2.50 8.21 9.43
CA GLY A 266 -1.50 7.70 10.37
C GLY A 266 -0.94 8.73 11.36
N VAL A 267 -1.38 9.99 11.31
CA VAL A 267 -0.91 11.06 12.22
C VAL A 267 -2.00 11.40 13.22
N SER A 268 -1.68 11.35 14.52
CA SER A 268 -2.60 11.78 15.58
C SER A 268 -2.90 13.27 15.44
N VAL A 269 -4.19 13.60 15.42
CA VAL A 269 -4.72 14.98 15.44
C VAL A 269 -5.41 15.27 16.78
N GLY A 270 -5.02 14.54 17.82
CA GLY A 270 -5.60 14.63 19.16
C GLY A 270 -7.09 14.31 19.14
N ALA A 271 -7.91 15.13 19.79
CA ALA A 271 -9.36 14.94 19.87
C ALA A 271 -10.11 15.16 18.53
N GLY A 272 -9.43 15.56 17.44
CA GLY A 272 -10.07 15.88 16.15
C GLY A 272 -10.95 17.14 16.16
N THR A 273 -11.03 17.86 17.28
CA THR A 273 -11.83 19.09 17.44
C THR A 273 -11.13 20.35 16.95
N ALA A 274 -9.94 20.22 16.33
CA ALA A 274 -9.18 21.34 15.77
C ALA A 274 -8.56 20.99 14.41
N ALA A 275 -8.88 19.82 13.85
CA ALA A 275 -8.30 19.32 12.61
C ALA A 275 -9.39 19.19 11.54
N PRO A 276 -9.23 19.83 10.36
CA PRO A 276 -10.15 19.67 9.23
C PRO A 276 -9.86 18.41 8.41
N LEU A 277 -10.69 18.14 7.39
CA LEU A 277 -10.44 17.15 6.35
C LEU A 277 -9.66 17.77 5.17
N ASN A 278 -9.01 16.94 4.36
CA ASN A 278 -8.13 17.40 3.27
C ASN A 278 -8.83 17.83 1.97
N GLY A 279 -10.14 17.62 1.82
CA GLY A 279 -10.88 17.90 0.58
C GLY A 279 -10.80 16.81 -0.50
N GLY A 280 -9.94 15.81 -0.31
CA GLY A 280 -9.78 14.62 -1.15
C GLY A 280 -10.14 13.34 -0.40
N TYR A 281 -9.53 12.23 -0.82
CA TYR A 281 -9.56 10.97 -0.08
C TYR A 281 -8.49 10.94 1.02
N GLN A 282 -8.82 10.35 2.16
CA GLN A 282 -7.89 10.15 3.27
C GLN A 282 -8.32 8.96 4.14
N VAL A 283 -7.34 8.37 4.83
CA VAL A 283 -7.59 7.45 5.92
C VAL A 283 -7.86 8.28 7.18
N ILE A 284 -8.97 7.99 7.85
CA ILE A 284 -9.32 8.57 9.14
C ILE A 284 -9.47 7.42 10.12
N ALA A 285 -8.92 7.55 11.32
CA ALA A 285 -9.16 6.61 12.40
C ALA A 285 -9.63 7.34 13.65
N THR A 286 -10.43 6.70 14.49
CA THR A 286 -10.80 7.22 15.81
C THR A 286 -10.85 6.09 16.83
N ARG A 287 -10.08 6.25 17.91
CA ARG A 287 -10.15 5.47 19.13
C ARG A 287 -11.00 6.23 20.14
N THR A 288 -12.11 5.63 20.55
CA THR A 288 -13.09 6.27 21.44
C THR A 288 -12.76 6.02 22.92
N ALA A 289 -13.07 7.01 23.76
CA ALA A 289 -12.91 6.90 25.21
C ALA A 289 -13.96 5.97 25.86
N ALA A 290 -15.09 5.75 25.20
CA ALA A 290 -16.17 4.87 25.64
C ALA A 290 -16.91 4.27 24.43
N GLY A 291 -17.65 3.18 24.64
CA GLY A 291 -18.40 2.51 23.58
C GLY A 291 -19.48 3.40 22.96
N LEU A 292 -19.53 3.42 21.63
CA LEU A 292 -20.59 4.06 20.84
C LEU A 292 -21.53 3.02 20.25
N THR A 293 -22.81 3.38 20.11
CA THR A 293 -23.72 2.66 19.22
C THR A 293 -23.78 3.36 17.87
N ILE A 294 -23.38 2.65 16.82
CA ILE A 294 -23.37 3.16 15.44
C ILE A 294 -24.51 2.54 14.66
N ASP A 295 -25.29 3.36 13.96
CA ASP A 295 -26.42 2.89 13.16
C ASP A 295 -26.63 3.68 11.85
N GLY A 296 -25.69 4.52 11.45
CA GLY A 296 -25.83 5.35 10.26
C GLY A 296 -24.55 5.58 9.49
N LEU A 297 -24.64 5.53 8.16
CA LEU A 297 -23.61 5.99 7.23
C LEU A 297 -24.08 7.26 6.54
N ALA A 298 -23.25 8.30 6.53
CA ALA A 298 -23.55 9.61 5.95
C ALA A 298 -24.84 10.26 6.48
N LYS A 299 -25.14 10.07 7.77
CA LYS A 299 -26.33 10.65 8.43
C LYS A 299 -26.03 11.04 9.88
N GLU A 300 -26.76 12.00 10.42
CA GLU A 300 -26.97 12.18 11.87
C GLU A 300 -28.46 12.30 12.11
N MET A 301 -29.04 11.24 12.71
CA MET A 301 -30.46 11.09 12.98
C MET A 301 -30.65 10.80 14.46
N ARG A 302 -30.15 11.68 15.33
CA ARG A 302 -30.38 11.51 16.77
C ARG A 302 -31.86 11.63 17.09
N ALA A 303 -32.28 10.91 18.14
CA ALA A 303 -33.59 11.10 18.71
C ALA A 303 -33.71 12.51 19.33
N LEU A 304 -34.77 13.22 18.97
CA LEU A 304 -35.18 14.51 19.51
C LEU A 304 -36.52 14.38 20.22
N THR A 305 -36.86 15.35 21.07
CA THR A 305 -38.21 15.43 21.65
C THR A 305 -39.21 15.74 20.54
N GLY A 306 -39.99 14.74 20.14
CA GLY A 306 -40.95 14.83 19.04
C GLY A 306 -40.77 13.70 18.04
N GLY A 307 -39.51 13.33 17.72
CA GLY A 307 -39.13 12.38 16.65
C GLY A 307 -37.64 12.43 16.33
N GLN A 308 -37.22 12.20 15.08
CA GLN A 308 -35.81 12.12 14.69
C GLN A 308 -35.33 13.41 14.00
N ALA A 309 -34.02 13.68 14.04
CA ALA A 309 -33.40 14.78 13.29
C ALA A 309 -33.62 14.66 11.76
N ASP A 310 -33.45 15.77 11.03
CA ASP A 310 -33.74 15.89 9.59
C ASP A 310 -32.84 14.99 8.71
N GLY A 311 -33.34 13.78 8.43
CA GLY A 311 -33.13 12.93 7.24
C GLY A 311 -32.34 13.53 6.08
N VAL A 312 -32.81 14.65 5.52
CA VAL A 312 -32.21 15.29 4.35
C VAL A 312 -31.21 16.34 4.79
N GLY A 313 -31.58 17.23 5.72
CA GLY A 313 -30.74 18.34 6.19
C GLY A 313 -29.46 17.93 6.94
N ARG A 314 -29.33 16.66 7.31
CA ARG A 314 -28.18 16.09 8.02
C ARG A 314 -27.68 14.78 7.42
N SER A 315 -27.61 14.71 6.09
CA SER A 315 -27.05 13.54 5.39
C SER A 315 -26.21 13.90 4.17
N GLY A 316 -25.56 12.89 3.60
CA GLY A 316 -24.71 13.00 2.43
C GLY A 316 -23.37 13.69 2.70
N GLY A 317 -22.77 14.23 1.65
CA GLY A 317 -21.56 15.05 1.71
C GLY A 317 -20.25 14.26 1.77
N GLN A 318 -20.30 12.92 1.72
CA GLN A 318 -19.10 12.09 1.80
C GLN A 318 -19.09 10.98 0.74
N LYS A 319 -17.89 10.59 0.34
CA LYS A 319 -17.64 9.35 -0.40
C LYS A 319 -17.00 8.34 0.55
N LEU A 320 -17.42 7.08 0.52
CA LEU A 320 -16.91 6.04 1.42
C LEU A 320 -16.41 4.84 0.61
N ALA A 321 -15.12 4.60 0.69
CA ALA A 321 -14.45 3.49 0.01
C ALA A 321 -14.44 2.23 0.88
N GLU A 322 -14.06 2.40 2.15
CA GLU A 322 -14.04 1.31 3.13
C GLU A 322 -14.26 1.82 4.55
N LEU A 323 -14.94 1.02 5.38
CA LEU A 323 -15.22 1.28 6.79
C LEU A 323 -14.93 0.02 7.60
N LEU A 324 -14.14 0.16 8.67
CA LEU A 324 -13.93 -0.90 9.67
C LEU A 324 -14.33 -0.37 11.05
N ILE A 325 -15.19 -1.11 11.74
CA ILE A 325 -15.60 -0.82 13.12
C ILE A 325 -15.16 -1.99 13.99
N TYR A 326 -14.40 -1.71 15.03
CA TYR A 326 -13.98 -2.66 16.05
C TYR A 326 -14.74 -2.40 17.34
N ASP A 327 -15.18 -3.47 18.03
CA ASP A 327 -15.80 -3.37 19.36
C ASP A 327 -14.78 -3.38 20.51
N ASP A 328 -13.48 -3.27 20.16
CA ASP A 328 -12.36 -3.24 21.07
C ASP A 328 -11.41 -2.06 20.80
N VAL A 329 -10.65 -1.67 21.82
CA VAL A 329 -9.63 -0.63 21.70
C VAL A 329 -8.39 -1.26 21.07
N LEU A 330 -8.15 -0.96 19.80
CA LEU A 330 -6.91 -1.37 19.14
C LEU A 330 -5.72 -0.61 19.74
N THR A 331 -4.61 -1.32 19.92
CA THR A 331 -3.31 -0.73 20.30
C THR A 331 -2.75 0.17 19.20
N ASP A 332 -1.74 0.98 19.49
CA ASP A 332 -1.15 1.86 18.47
C ASP A 332 -0.55 1.08 17.30
N ASP A 333 0.07 -0.07 17.58
CA ASP A 333 0.62 -0.96 16.55
C ASP A 333 -0.49 -1.51 15.64
N GLU A 334 -1.60 -1.94 16.22
CA GLU A 334 -2.77 -2.44 15.48
C GLU A 334 -3.46 -1.33 14.69
N MET A 335 -3.54 -0.11 15.22
CA MET A 335 -4.05 1.03 14.47
C MET A 335 -3.18 1.32 13.26
N ARG A 336 -1.86 1.38 13.43
CA ARG A 336 -0.90 1.56 12.33
C ARG A 336 -1.00 0.45 11.28
N GLN A 337 -1.17 -0.79 11.71
CA GLN A 337 -1.37 -1.94 10.81
C GLN A 337 -2.62 -1.75 9.94
N VAL A 338 -3.75 -1.35 10.52
CA VAL A 338 -5.00 -1.14 9.78
C VAL A 338 -4.92 0.11 8.89
N GLU A 339 -4.26 1.18 9.32
CA GLU A 339 -4.04 2.36 8.48
C GLU A 339 -3.16 2.04 7.28
N ALA A 340 -2.09 1.26 7.49
CA ALA A 340 -1.20 0.79 6.41
C ALA A 340 -1.94 -0.10 5.41
N TYR A 341 -2.78 -1.04 5.91
CA TYR A 341 -3.67 -1.85 5.08
C TYR A 341 -4.53 -0.98 4.16
N LEU A 342 -5.24 -0.02 4.74
CA LEU A 342 -6.17 0.86 4.02
C LEU A 342 -5.43 1.76 3.03
N ALA A 343 -4.35 2.39 3.45
CA ALA A 343 -3.56 3.27 2.61
C ALA A 343 -2.98 2.55 1.40
N ALA A 344 -2.43 1.35 1.59
CA ALA A 344 -1.89 0.55 0.49
C ALA A 344 -2.99 0.10 -0.48
N LYS A 345 -4.09 -0.46 0.04
CA LYS A 345 -5.22 -0.92 -0.78
C LYS A 345 -5.79 0.19 -1.67
N TRP A 346 -5.88 1.40 -1.11
CA TRP A 346 -6.54 2.54 -1.74
C TRP A 346 -5.57 3.59 -2.32
N GLY A 347 -4.26 3.33 -2.32
CA GLY A 347 -3.25 4.21 -2.91
C GLY A 347 -3.19 5.60 -2.26
N LEU A 348 -3.30 5.68 -0.93
CA LEU A 348 -3.32 6.95 -0.18
C LEU A 348 -2.03 7.15 0.61
N PRO A 349 -1.52 8.38 0.74
CA PRO A 349 -0.32 8.64 1.53
C PRO A 349 -0.57 8.45 3.03
N LEU A 350 0.46 8.01 3.76
CA LEU A 350 0.52 8.02 5.23
C LEU A 350 1.66 8.92 5.73
N GLY A 351 1.50 9.51 6.91
CA GLY A 351 2.53 10.32 7.58
C GLY A 351 2.39 11.85 7.43
N GLY A 352 1.26 12.36 6.94
CA GLY A 352 0.96 13.80 6.92
C GLY A 352 1.81 14.67 5.98
N GLY A 353 2.73 14.08 5.23
CA GLY A 353 3.42 14.73 4.12
C GLY A 353 2.53 14.71 2.87
N ALA A 354 2.35 15.86 2.22
CA ALA A 354 2.00 15.85 0.81
C ALA A 354 3.13 15.09 0.08
N SER A 355 2.81 13.93 -0.50
CA SER A 355 3.69 13.31 -1.48
C SER A 355 3.68 14.25 -2.69
N ASP A 356 4.68 15.12 -2.80
CA ASP A 356 5.05 15.68 -4.09
C ASP A 356 5.28 14.49 -5.00
N GLY A 357 4.44 14.36 -6.02
CA GLY A 357 4.44 13.22 -6.93
C GLY A 357 5.84 12.97 -7.46
N GLY A 358 6.49 11.93 -6.92
CA GLY A 358 7.73 11.40 -7.44
C GLY A 358 7.44 10.82 -8.82
N SER A 359 8.05 11.42 -9.84
CA SER A 359 8.03 10.91 -11.20
C SER A 359 8.46 9.44 -11.22
N ALA A 360 7.64 8.61 -11.87
CA ALA A 360 7.81 7.18 -12.08
C ALA A 360 8.98 6.83 -13.02
N ASP A 361 10.20 7.33 -12.76
CA ASP A 361 11.32 7.21 -13.69
C ASP A 361 12.47 6.30 -13.24
N SER A 362 12.39 5.63 -12.08
CA SER A 362 13.16 4.42 -11.78
C SER A 362 12.60 3.75 -10.53
N PRO A 363 11.85 2.64 -10.65
CA PRO A 363 11.41 1.89 -9.49
C PRO A 363 12.61 1.28 -8.74
N MET A 364 12.43 0.87 -7.49
CA MET A 364 13.45 0.26 -6.63
C MET A 364 14.28 -0.84 -7.33
N THR A 365 15.60 -0.88 -7.08
CA THR A 365 16.45 -2.05 -7.36
C THR A 365 16.46 -2.99 -6.15
N LEU A 366 16.08 -4.25 -6.34
CA LEU A 366 16.05 -5.27 -5.29
C LEU A 366 17.09 -6.36 -5.55
N MET A 367 18.02 -6.53 -4.62
CA MET A 367 19.04 -7.59 -4.64
C MET A 367 18.71 -8.65 -3.60
N LEU A 368 18.59 -9.92 -4.00
CA LEU A 368 18.39 -11.04 -3.08
C LEU A 368 19.68 -11.85 -2.96
N ARG A 369 20.27 -11.94 -1.77
CA ARG A 369 21.41 -12.85 -1.53
C ARG A 369 20.96 -14.31 -1.51
N GLU A 370 21.93 -15.21 -1.58
CA GLU A 370 21.66 -16.65 -1.51
C GLU A 370 20.87 -16.99 -0.24
N GLY A 371 19.75 -17.71 -0.41
CA GLY A 371 18.85 -18.07 0.69
C GLY A 371 17.88 -16.97 1.14
N ALA A 372 17.95 -15.76 0.57
CA ALA A 372 16.96 -14.72 0.79
C ALA A 372 15.71 -14.93 -0.09
N GLU A 373 14.56 -14.42 0.39
CA GLU A 373 13.26 -14.64 -0.24
C GLU A 373 12.51 -13.33 -0.48
N LEU A 374 11.80 -13.24 -1.61
CA LEU A 374 10.79 -12.25 -1.92
C LEU A 374 9.42 -12.93 -2.06
N THR A 375 8.39 -12.37 -1.42
CA THR A 375 6.99 -12.84 -1.55
C THR A 375 6.11 -11.70 -2.09
N LEU A 376 5.30 -12.00 -3.11
CA LEU A 376 4.49 -11.01 -3.84
C LEU A 376 2.99 -11.03 -3.45
N GLY A 377 2.55 -11.93 -2.57
CA GLY A 377 1.19 -11.90 -1.98
C GLY A 377 0.05 -12.39 -2.90
N GLY A 378 0.36 -12.99 -4.03
CA GLY A 378 -0.50 -13.88 -4.84
C GLY A 378 -1.40 -13.22 -5.87
N SER A 379 -1.88 -12.00 -5.63
CA SER A 379 -2.95 -11.40 -6.47
C SER A 379 -2.62 -10.06 -7.13
N GLY A 380 -1.38 -9.57 -7.02
CA GLY A 380 -0.93 -8.31 -7.63
C GLY A 380 0.15 -8.52 -8.68
N GLU A 381 0.14 -7.69 -9.73
CA GLU A 381 1.33 -7.44 -10.54
C GLU A 381 2.19 -6.43 -9.78
N HIS A 382 3.43 -6.79 -9.49
CA HIS A 382 4.39 -5.91 -8.83
C HIS A 382 5.38 -5.36 -9.85
N GLU A 383 5.88 -4.16 -9.59
CA GLU A 383 6.87 -3.51 -10.46
C GLU A 383 8.12 -3.13 -9.69
N LEU A 384 9.28 -3.44 -10.27
CA LEU A 384 10.59 -3.04 -9.75
C LEU A 384 11.42 -2.40 -10.88
N GLY A 385 12.40 -1.58 -10.50
CA GLY A 385 13.35 -1.02 -11.46
C GLY A 385 14.25 -2.12 -11.95
N ALA A 386 14.95 -2.76 -11.02
CA ALA A 386 15.71 -3.97 -11.31
C ALA A 386 15.55 -5.03 -10.22
N LEU A 387 15.71 -6.29 -10.62
CA LEU A 387 15.78 -7.42 -9.71
C LEU A 387 17.11 -8.16 -9.95
N GLY A 388 17.75 -8.61 -8.87
CA GLY A 388 18.99 -9.35 -8.98
C GLY A 388 19.32 -10.29 -7.85
N GLY A 389 20.45 -10.99 -8.01
CA GLY A 389 21.08 -11.79 -6.97
C GLY A 389 20.95 -13.30 -7.19
N ALA A 390 20.77 -14.06 -6.11
CA ALA A 390 20.74 -15.52 -6.07
C ALA A 390 19.73 -16.08 -5.05
N GLY A 391 18.63 -15.34 -4.81
CA GLY A 391 17.56 -15.74 -3.90
C GLY A 391 16.33 -16.32 -4.62
N THR A 392 15.19 -16.33 -3.93
CA THR A 392 13.93 -16.83 -4.49
C THR A 392 12.83 -15.78 -4.48
N VAL A 393 11.93 -15.83 -5.47
CA VAL A 393 10.72 -15.01 -5.55
C VAL A 393 9.52 -15.93 -5.69
N SER A 394 8.47 -15.67 -4.91
CA SER A 394 7.27 -16.51 -4.87
C SER A 394 5.99 -15.69 -4.82
N ASP A 395 4.87 -16.39 -4.99
CA ASP A 395 3.52 -15.86 -4.80
C ASP A 395 3.15 -14.68 -5.70
N GLY A 396 3.40 -14.71 -7.02
CA GLY A 396 2.84 -13.68 -7.92
C GLY A 396 3.64 -13.42 -9.19
N ALA A 397 3.17 -12.44 -9.98
CA ALA A 397 3.81 -11.99 -11.20
C ALA A 397 4.62 -10.70 -10.96
N LEU A 398 5.77 -10.58 -11.60
CA LEU A 398 6.66 -9.43 -11.47
C LEU A 398 6.96 -8.81 -12.84
N THR A 399 6.98 -7.48 -12.89
CA THR A 399 7.46 -6.70 -14.04
C THR A 399 8.70 -5.90 -13.64
N VAL A 400 9.75 -5.94 -14.45
CA VAL A 400 11.01 -5.24 -14.19
C VAL A 400 11.48 -4.40 -15.38
N SER A 401 12.17 -3.30 -15.08
CA SER A 401 12.88 -2.48 -16.09
C SER A 401 14.37 -2.82 -16.20
N GLY A 402 14.84 -3.82 -15.44
CA GLY A 402 16.24 -4.20 -15.42
C GLY A 402 16.51 -5.48 -14.63
N ILE A 403 17.70 -6.03 -14.83
CA ILE A 403 18.17 -7.28 -14.23
C ILE A 403 19.60 -7.09 -13.75
N GLU A 404 19.89 -7.50 -12.52
CA GLU A 404 21.21 -7.41 -11.88
C GLU A 404 21.73 -8.80 -11.55
N GLN A 405 22.54 -9.39 -12.44
CA GLN A 405 23.13 -10.71 -12.21
C GLN A 405 24.52 -10.59 -11.60
N VAL A 406 24.75 -11.42 -10.59
CA VAL A 406 25.98 -11.46 -9.82
C VAL A 406 26.71 -12.77 -10.05
N SER A 407 28.03 -12.71 -9.97
CA SER A 407 28.86 -13.91 -9.97
C SER A 407 28.67 -14.68 -8.67
N SER A 408 28.80 -16.00 -8.76
CA SER A 408 28.76 -16.88 -7.59
C SER A 408 29.84 -17.95 -7.72
N GLU A 409 30.46 -18.27 -6.58
CA GLU A 409 31.34 -19.44 -6.46
C GLU A 409 30.53 -20.72 -6.20
N ASN A 410 29.26 -20.59 -5.80
CA ASN A 410 28.35 -21.72 -5.62
C ASN A 410 27.69 -22.07 -6.97
N PRO A 411 27.96 -23.26 -7.54
CA PRO A 411 27.40 -23.67 -8.83
C PRO A 411 25.88 -23.94 -8.78
N ALA A 412 25.29 -24.05 -7.59
CA ALA A 412 23.85 -24.20 -7.40
C ALA A 412 23.13 -22.85 -7.18
N ALA A 413 23.88 -21.73 -7.09
CA ALA A 413 23.28 -20.42 -6.90
C ALA A 413 22.50 -19.99 -8.15
N GLU A 414 21.27 -19.55 -7.95
CA GLU A 414 20.37 -19.08 -9.00
C GLU A 414 19.39 -18.06 -8.40
N LEU A 415 18.87 -17.16 -9.24
CA LEU A 415 17.72 -16.35 -8.89
C LEU A 415 16.47 -17.06 -9.41
N ALA A 416 15.70 -17.68 -8.52
CA ALA A 416 14.55 -18.50 -8.89
C ALA A 416 13.22 -17.76 -8.67
N LEU A 417 12.36 -17.71 -9.68
CA LEU A 417 11.04 -17.08 -9.63
C LEU A 417 9.97 -18.16 -9.85
N ALA A 418 9.08 -18.36 -8.88
CA ALA A 418 7.98 -19.32 -9.00
C ALA A 418 6.88 -18.83 -9.97
N GLY A 419 6.63 -17.52 -10.01
CA GLY A 419 5.65 -16.90 -10.91
C GLY A 419 6.27 -16.35 -12.19
N SER A 420 5.48 -15.58 -12.94
CA SER A 420 5.90 -15.03 -14.24
C SER A 420 6.77 -13.78 -14.08
N LEU A 421 7.74 -13.63 -14.96
CA LEU A 421 8.56 -12.42 -15.07
C LEU A 421 8.36 -11.75 -16.43
N THR A 422 8.04 -10.46 -16.40
CA THR A 422 7.97 -9.60 -17.57
C THR A 422 9.11 -8.58 -17.54
N VAL A 423 9.95 -8.56 -18.57
CA VAL A 423 11.03 -7.60 -18.76
C VAL A 423 10.58 -6.56 -19.78
N ARG A 424 10.63 -5.28 -19.40
CA ARG A 424 10.17 -4.17 -20.25
C ARG A 424 11.08 -3.94 -21.46
N ASP A 425 10.52 -3.28 -22.48
CA ASP A 425 11.32 -2.72 -23.56
C ASP A 425 12.25 -1.61 -23.03
N GLY A 426 13.46 -1.55 -23.56
CA GLY A 426 14.51 -0.65 -23.09
C GLY A 426 15.16 -1.07 -21.77
N ALA A 427 14.99 -2.33 -21.34
CA ALA A 427 15.52 -2.80 -20.07
C ALA A 427 17.06 -2.80 -20.02
N VAL A 428 17.59 -2.58 -18.81
CA VAL A 428 19.03 -2.60 -18.53
C VAL A 428 19.41 -3.89 -17.80
N TRP A 429 20.33 -4.66 -18.37
CA TRP A 429 20.80 -5.92 -17.79
C TRP A 429 22.29 -5.80 -17.45
N HIS A 430 22.62 -5.86 -16.17
CA HIS A 430 24.00 -5.88 -15.69
C HIS A 430 24.41 -7.28 -15.26
N LEU A 431 25.61 -7.68 -15.68
CA LEU A 431 26.23 -8.95 -15.31
C LEU A 431 27.61 -8.68 -14.72
N ASP A 432 27.78 -9.00 -13.46
CA ASP A 432 29.10 -9.10 -12.83
C ASP A 432 29.60 -10.55 -12.93
N ALA A 433 30.60 -10.80 -13.76
CA ALA A 433 31.16 -12.12 -14.01
C ALA A 433 32.43 -12.43 -13.18
N GLY A 434 32.77 -11.61 -12.17
CA GLY A 434 34.07 -11.63 -11.47
C GLY A 434 34.62 -12.99 -10.98
N ALA A 435 33.76 -13.98 -10.72
CA ALA A 435 34.16 -15.34 -10.28
C ALA A 435 34.13 -16.42 -11.40
N GLY A 436 33.87 -16.05 -12.65
CA GLY A 436 33.89 -16.95 -13.81
C GLY A 436 32.60 -17.75 -14.05
N SER A 437 31.60 -17.64 -13.17
CA SER A 437 30.23 -18.10 -13.41
C SER A 437 29.22 -17.06 -12.91
N VAL A 438 28.05 -16.99 -13.55
CA VAL A 438 26.98 -16.05 -13.23
C VAL A 438 25.78 -16.83 -12.74
N ALA A 439 25.14 -16.39 -11.66
CA ALA A 439 23.93 -17.03 -11.15
C ALA A 439 22.77 -16.86 -12.17
N PRO A 440 22.26 -17.94 -12.78
CA PRO A 440 21.22 -17.84 -13.78
C PRO A 440 19.89 -17.43 -13.15
N LEU A 441 19.06 -16.76 -13.95
CA LEU A 441 17.67 -16.43 -13.65
C LEU A 441 16.77 -17.58 -14.12
N ARG A 442 16.07 -18.26 -13.20
CA ARG A 442 15.14 -19.35 -13.53
C ARG A 442 13.71 -18.95 -13.25
N VAL A 443 12.82 -19.04 -14.24
CA VAL A 443 11.44 -18.54 -14.12
C VAL A 443 10.43 -19.64 -14.40
N ALA A 444 9.59 -19.95 -13.41
CA ALA A 444 8.59 -21.00 -13.48
C ALA A 444 7.20 -20.56 -13.94
N GLY A 445 6.84 -19.28 -13.87
CA GLY A 445 5.56 -18.82 -14.41
C GLY A 445 5.60 -18.34 -15.86
N GLY A 446 6.75 -18.45 -16.53
CA GLY A 446 6.99 -17.92 -17.88
C GLY A 446 7.80 -16.63 -17.87
N LEU A 447 8.67 -16.48 -18.88
CA LEU A 447 9.59 -15.36 -19.04
C LEU A 447 9.23 -14.61 -20.33
N ALA A 448 8.81 -13.35 -20.19
CA ALA A 448 8.40 -12.51 -21.31
C ALA A 448 9.31 -11.28 -21.43
N PHE A 449 9.82 -11.02 -22.63
CA PHE A 449 10.50 -9.78 -22.97
C PHE A 449 9.59 -8.96 -23.87
N LEU A 450 9.29 -7.72 -23.49
CA LEU A 450 8.42 -6.83 -24.27
C LEU A 450 9.15 -6.10 -25.40
N GLY A 451 10.48 -6.23 -25.46
CA GLY A 451 11.31 -5.59 -26.48
C GLY A 451 12.81 -5.83 -26.26
N GLY A 452 13.61 -4.83 -26.64
CA GLY A 452 15.06 -4.86 -26.59
C GLY A 452 15.64 -4.20 -25.33
N GLY A 453 16.95 -4.00 -25.31
CA GLY A 453 17.62 -3.40 -24.17
C GLY A 453 19.14 -3.28 -24.32
N SER A 454 19.80 -3.05 -23.19
CA SER A 454 21.26 -3.05 -23.09
C SER A 454 21.74 -4.07 -22.07
N VAL A 455 22.86 -4.70 -22.38
CA VAL A 455 23.58 -5.62 -21.50
C VAL A 455 24.97 -5.08 -21.27
N THR A 456 25.36 -4.89 -20.01
CA THR A 456 26.74 -4.59 -19.63
C THR A 456 27.32 -5.75 -18.84
N ILE A 457 28.46 -6.26 -19.29
CA ILE A 457 29.19 -7.36 -18.66
C ILE A 457 30.50 -6.81 -18.10
N THR A 458 30.65 -6.86 -16.79
CA THR A 458 31.90 -6.57 -16.08
C THR A 458 32.58 -7.88 -15.68
N GLY A 459 33.91 -7.89 -15.64
CA GLY A 459 34.68 -9.11 -15.40
C GLY A 459 34.54 -10.14 -16.52
N ALA A 460 34.19 -9.73 -17.74
CA ALA A 460 33.89 -10.63 -18.85
C ALA A 460 35.04 -11.59 -19.19
N ALA A 461 36.29 -11.21 -18.91
CA ALA A 461 37.47 -12.04 -19.07
C ALA A 461 37.43 -13.36 -18.24
N ALA A 462 36.67 -13.38 -17.14
CA ALA A 462 36.52 -14.56 -16.30
C ALA A 462 35.53 -15.59 -16.88
N LEU A 463 34.64 -15.18 -17.80
CA LEU A 463 33.68 -16.10 -18.41
C LEU A 463 34.38 -17.18 -19.25
N PRO A 464 33.87 -18.43 -19.25
CA PRO A 464 34.39 -19.50 -20.08
C PRO A 464 34.23 -19.16 -21.57
N ASN A 465 34.86 -19.95 -22.45
CA ASN A 465 34.71 -19.78 -23.90
C ASN A 465 33.44 -20.45 -24.47
N GLU A 466 32.64 -21.08 -23.62
CA GLU A 466 31.40 -21.74 -23.98
C GLU A 466 30.20 -20.82 -23.65
N PRO A 467 29.03 -21.05 -24.27
CA PRO A 467 27.82 -20.32 -23.91
C PRO A 467 27.52 -20.41 -22.41
N VAL A 468 27.25 -19.26 -21.78
CA VAL A 468 26.91 -19.17 -20.36
C VAL A 468 25.43 -18.86 -20.24
N LEU A 469 24.69 -19.72 -19.53
CA LEU A 469 23.27 -19.54 -19.27
C LEU A 469 23.05 -18.28 -18.43
N LEU A 470 22.19 -17.40 -18.92
CA LEU A 470 21.79 -16.19 -18.19
C LEU A 470 20.40 -16.32 -17.62
N ALA A 471 19.43 -16.72 -18.44
CA ALA A 471 18.05 -16.85 -18.01
C ALA A 471 17.38 -18.03 -18.69
N GLU A 472 16.41 -18.65 -18.04
CA GLU A 472 15.54 -19.65 -18.66
C GLU A 472 14.14 -19.63 -18.08
N ALA A 473 13.16 -19.92 -18.92
CA ALA A 473 11.87 -20.42 -18.46
C ALA A 473 12.02 -21.92 -18.20
N VAL A 474 11.78 -22.36 -16.97
CA VAL A 474 11.99 -23.76 -16.57
C VAL A 474 10.95 -24.67 -17.25
N ALA A 475 11.21 -25.98 -17.22
CA ALA A 475 10.39 -26.99 -17.89
C ALA A 475 8.89 -26.87 -17.57
N GLY A 476 8.06 -26.72 -18.61
CA GLY A 476 6.61 -26.53 -18.52
C GLY A 476 6.16 -25.08 -18.73
N SER A 477 7.10 -24.15 -18.84
CA SER A 477 6.88 -22.73 -19.08
C SER A 477 7.55 -22.28 -20.39
N SER A 478 7.35 -21.02 -20.79
CA SER A 478 7.84 -20.53 -22.08
C SER A 478 8.64 -19.23 -21.96
N LEU A 479 9.70 -19.13 -22.78
CA LEU A 479 10.32 -17.86 -23.15
C LEU A 479 9.54 -17.21 -24.29
N SER A 480 9.23 -15.91 -24.19
CA SER A 480 8.53 -15.18 -25.25
C SER A 480 9.08 -13.77 -25.46
N GLY A 481 8.99 -13.29 -26.70
CA GLY A 481 9.34 -11.92 -27.09
C GLY A 481 10.84 -11.57 -27.12
N PHE A 482 11.73 -12.48 -26.72
CA PHE A 482 13.17 -12.25 -26.77
C PHE A 482 13.70 -12.31 -28.21
N ALA A 483 14.41 -11.27 -28.62
CA ALA A 483 15.12 -11.18 -29.90
C ALA A 483 16.53 -10.64 -29.67
N ALA A 484 17.56 -11.47 -29.89
CA ALA A 484 18.95 -11.13 -29.53
C ALA A 484 19.47 -9.87 -30.24
N GLU A 485 19.01 -9.60 -31.46
CA GLU A 485 19.35 -8.42 -32.26
C GLU A 485 18.77 -7.11 -31.71
N ALA A 486 17.77 -7.18 -30.83
CA ALA A 486 17.20 -6.02 -30.15
C ALA A 486 18.02 -5.60 -28.92
N TRP A 487 19.08 -6.36 -28.57
CA TRP A 487 19.91 -6.12 -27.40
C TRP A 487 21.32 -5.67 -27.79
N THR A 488 21.76 -4.58 -27.17
CA THR A 488 23.15 -4.12 -27.29
C THR A 488 23.99 -4.74 -26.18
N VAL A 489 25.15 -5.33 -26.51
CA VAL A 489 26.03 -5.95 -25.52
C VAL A 489 27.34 -5.19 -25.44
N ALA A 490 27.68 -4.69 -24.24
CA ALA A 490 28.95 -4.09 -23.90
C ALA A 490 29.67 -4.98 -22.89
N ALA A 491 30.94 -5.29 -23.13
CA ALA A 491 31.75 -6.11 -22.23
C ALA A 491 33.14 -5.47 -22.05
N ASP A 492 33.70 -5.60 -20.85
CA ASP A 492 35.04 -5.09 -20.52
C ASP A 492 36.20 -6.00 -20.99
N ASP A 493 35.90 -7.07 -21.73
CA ASP A 493 36.88 -7.95 -22.37
C ASP A 493 37.20 -7.48 -23.81
N THR A 494 38.35 -6.81 -23.96
CA THR A 494 38.84 -6.34 -25.27
C THR A 494 39.27 -7.46 -26.22
N GLY A 495 39.41 -8.70 -25.73
CA GLY A 495 39.91 -9.85 -26.48
C GLY A 495 38.85 -10.69 -27.17
N ARG A 496 37.57 -10.55 -26.77
CA ARG A 496 36.43 -11.35 -27.26
C ARG A 496 35.24 -10.45 -27.54
N GLN A 497 34.40 -10.85 -28.49
CA GLN A 497 33.11 -10.19 -28.71
C GLN A 497 32.04 -11.02 -28.01
N MET A 498 31.22 -10.39 -27.19
CA MET A 498 30.11 -11.03 -26.48
C MET A 498 28.80 -10.71 -27.21
N ARG A 499 27.92 -11.70 -27.34
CA ARG A 499 26.56 -11.51 -27.87
C ARG A 499 25.57 -12.33 -27.07
N LEU A 500 24.30 -11.95 -27.10
CA LEU A 500 23.23 -12.80 -26.61
C LEU A 500 22.82 -13.82 -27.68
N ALA A 501 22.31 -14.95 -27.23
CA ALA A 501 21.61 -15.92 -28.06
C ALA A 501 20.48 -16.55 -27.25
N ALA A 502 19.42 -16.98 -27.93
CA ALA A 502 18.40 -17.84 -27.33
C ALA A 502 18.47 -19.23 -27.94
N ASP A 503 18.25 -20.26 -27.12
CA ASP A 503 18.08 -21.65 -27.54
C ASP A 503 16.93 -22.25 -26.73
N GLY A 504 15.84 -22.60 -27.42
CA GLY A 504 14.58 -23.00 -26.79
C GLY A 504 14.06 -21.92 -25.84
N ASP A 505 13.91 -22.30 -24.57
CA ASP A 505 13.38 -21.46 -23.50
C ASP A 505 14.48 -20.75 -22.68
N ALA A 506 15.72 -20.73 -23.17
CA ALA A 506 16.89 -20.20 -22.47
C ALA A 506 17.61 -19.09 -23.26
N VAL A 507 18.15 -18.12 -22.53
CA VAL A 507 18.98 -17.00 -23.01
C VAL A 507 20.40 -17.19 -22.48
N TYR A 508 21.37 -17.04 -23.38
CA TYR A 508 22.79 -17.22 -23.12
C TYR A 508 23.58 -15.98 -23.51
N VAL A 509 24.71 -15.77 -22.84
CA VAL A 509 25.81 -15.00 -23.42
C VAL A 509 26.75 -15.97 -24.14
N VAL A 510 27.08 -15.64 -25.38
CA VAL A 510 27.97 -16.42 -26.24
C VAL A 510 29.23 -15.60 -26.52
N PRO A 511 30.38 -16.01 -25.96
CA PRO A 511 31.68 -15.48 -26.37
C PRO A 511 31.97 -15.93 -27.80
N SER A 512 32.30 -14.98 -28.68
CA SER A 512 32.83 -15.27 -30.00
C SER A 512 34.31 -14.92 -30.05
N GLY A 513 35.12 -15.91 -30.47
CA GLY A 513 36.57 -15.77 -30.58
C GLY A 513 36.98 -14.70 -31.59
N LYS A 514 38.22 -14.21 -31.48
CA LYS A 514 38.82 -13.23 -32.39
C LYS A 514 38.55 -13.61 -33.85
N GLY A 515 37.75 -12.82 -34.55
CA GLY A 515 37.57 -12.97 -35.99
C GLY A 515 38.94 -12.99 -36.65
N THR A 516 39.30 -14.10 -37.28
CA THR A 516 40.43 -14.10 -38.22
C THR A 516 39.94 -13.32 -39.43
N MET A 517 40.42 -12.09 -39.58
CA MET A 517 40.22 -11.31 -40.80
C MET A 517 40.97 -12.02 -41.93
N LEU A 518 40.25 -12.84 -42.71
CA LEU A 518 40.76 -13.40 -43.96
C LEU A 518 40.84 -12.28 -44.99
N ILE A 519 42.00 -11.66 -45.12
CA ILE A 519 42.32 -10.84 -46.30
C ILE A 519 42.59 -11.82 -47.45
N LEU A 520 41.59 -12.06 -48.29
CA LEU A 520 41.80 -12.64 -49.61
C LEU A 520 42.45 -11.56 -50.49
N ARG A 521 43.67 -11.84 -50.98
CA ARG A 521 44.31 -11.08 -52.05
C ARG A 521 43.85 -11.56 -53.41
#